data_AF-A0AA43UE53-F1
#
_entry.id   AF-A0AA43UE53-F1
#
_cell.length_a   1.000
_cell.length_b   1.000
_cell.length_c   1.000
_cell.angle_alpha   90.00
_cell.angle_beta   90.00
_cell.angle_gamma   90.00
#
_symmetry.space_group_name_H-M   'P 1'
#
loop_
_entity.id
_entity.type
_entity.pdbx_description
1 polymer ?
#
loop_
_entity_poly.entity_id
_entity_poly.type
_entity_poly.pdbx_seq_one_letter_code
_entity_poly.pdbx_strand_id
1 'polypeptide(L)'
;MPKPMINAEDFKLQESLGKIKHIIIVMSGKGGVGKSTVSSNIAMALSMKGYQTGIMDVDITGPNIPKMFGVEYEQLDVQDESLIPVLVPPSLKVISMEFLLPNKDSAIVWRGPVKGTAIRQFIEDVKWGDLDYLV
;
A
#
# COMPACT_ATOMS: atom_id res chain seq x y z
N MET A 1 -11.76 -30.07 -16.65
CA MET A 1 -12.45 -29.25 -15.63
C MET A 1 -12.70 -27.87 -16.24
N PRO A 2 -13.93 -27.33 -16.22
CA PRO A 2 -14.14 -25.94 -16.60
C PRO A 2 -13.36 -25.04 -15.64
N LYS A 3 -12.57 -24.09 -16.17
CA LYS A 3 -11.94 -23.04 -15.35
C LYS A 3 -13.05 -22.30 -14.59
N PRO A 4 -12.92 -22.02 -13.29
CA PRO A 4 -13.90 -21.23 -12.57
C PRO A 4 -14.06 -19.88 -13.28
N MET A 5 -15.30 -19.45 -13.50
CA MET A 5 -15.62 -18.11 -13.99
C MET A 5 -15.05 -17.11 -12.98
N ILE A 6 -14.02 -16.39 -13.38
CA ILE A 6 -13.42 -15.31 -12.57
C ILE A 6 -14.44 -14.16 -12.58
N ASN A 7 -14.91 -13.74 -11.41
CA ASN A 7 -15.79 -12.58 -11.28
C ASN A 7 -15.02 -11.31 -11.74
N ALA A 8 -15.71 -10.29 -12.24
CA ALA A 8 -15.08 -9.06 -12.75
C ALA A 8 -14.15 -8.39 -11.71
N GLU A 9 -14.53 -8.43 -10.42
CA GLU A 9 -13.70 -7.96 -9.31
C GLU A 9 -12.39 -8.76 -9.17
N ASP A 10 -12.45 -10.08 -9.33
CA ASP A 10 -11.26 -10.94 -9.25
C ASP A 10 -10.34 -10.77 -10.47
N PHE A 11 -10.88 -10.32 -11.60
CA PHE A 11 -10.08 -9.98 -12.78
C PHE A 11 -9.19 -8.75 -12.53
N LYS A 12 -9.76 -7.66 -11.99
CA LYS A 12 -9.00 -6.43 -11.69
C LYS A 12 -7.88 -6.69 -10.67
N LEU A 13 -8.18 -7.46 -9.62
CA LEU A 13 -7.17 -7.88 -8.65
C LEU A 13 -6.04 -8.68 -9.30
N GLN A 14 -6.37 -9.69 -10.11
CA GLN A 14 -5.35 -10.50 -10.79
C GLN A 14 -4.52 -9.69 -11.78
N GLU A 15 -5.14 -8.75 -12.50
CA GLU A 15 -4.43 -7.88 -13.43
C GLU A 15 -3.42 -6.98 -12.68
N SER A 16 -3.84 -6.36 -11.57
CA SER A 16 -2.96 -5.51 -10.77
C SER A 16 -1.81 -6.31 -10.14
N LEU A 17 -2.12 -7.46 -9.53
CA LEU A 17 -1.10 -8.37 -8.98
C LEU A 17 -0.16 -8.89 -10.07
N GLY A 18 -0.64 -9.11 -11.29
CA GLY A 18 0.16 -9.56 -12.42
C GLY A 18 1.22 -8.54 -12.87
N LYS A 19 1.08 -7.26 -12.51
CA LYS A 19 2.05 -6.18 -12.79
C LYS A 19 3.10 -6.02 -11.68
N ILE A 20 2.99 -6.78 -10.59
CA ILE A 20 3.89 -6.73 -9.44
C ILE A 20 4.75 -8.00 -9.43
N LYS A 21 6.06 -7.87 -9.66
CA LYS A 21 6.95 -9.04 -9.76
C LYS A 21 7.17 -9.73 -8.41
N HIS A 22 7.32 -8.95 -7.34
CA HIS A 22 7.61 -9.47 -6.00
C HIS A 22 6.79 -8.73 -4.94
N ILE A 23 6.21 -9.49 -4.01
CA ILE A 23 5.48 -8.95 -2.85
C ILE A 23 6.20 -9.38 -1.58
N ILE A 24 6.55 -8.42 -0.73
CA ILE A 24 7.26 -8.64 0.54
C ILE A 24 6.33 -8.28 1.68
N ILE A 25 5.81 -9.27 2.39
CA ILE A 25 4.89 -9.03 3.51
C ILE A 25 5.68 -8.88 4.82
N VAL A 26 5.62 -7.72 5.45
CA VAL A 26 6.25 -7.47 6.77
C VAL A 26 5.20 -7.51 7.88
N MET A 27 5.31 -8.48 8.79
CA MET A 27 4.34 -8.70 9.89
C MET A 27 5.03 -8.75 11.25
N SER A 28 4.28 -8.40 12.31
CA SER A 28 4.73 -8.54 13.70
C SER A 28 3.59 -8.96 14.62
N GLY A 29 3.88 -9.80 15.61
CA GLY A 29 2.89 -10.23 16.61
C GLY A 29 2.64 -9.24 17.76
N LYS A 30 3.39 -8.14 17.83
CA LYS A 30 3.30 -7.11 18.88
C LYS A 30 3.49 -5.72 18.29
N GLY A 31 2.84 -4.72 18.88
CA GLY A 31 3.06 -3.30 18.55
C GLY A 31 4.43 -2.81 19.05
N GLY A 32 4.98 -1.79 18.39
CA GLY A 32 6.22 -1.12 18.85
C GLY A 32 7.54 -1.86 18.55
N VAL A 33 7.52 -2.98 17.82
CA VAL A 33 8.74 -3.75 17.50
C VAL A 33 9.56 -3.22 16.33
N GLY A 34 9.14 -2.10 15.72
CA GLY A 34 9.84 -1.49 14.58
C GLY A 34 9.43 -2.01 13.20
N LYS A 35 8.26 -2.65 13.06
CA LYS A 35 7.72 -3.13 11.76
C LYS A 35 7.79 -2.06 10.67
N SER A 36 7.26 -0.86 10.94
CA SER A 36 7.21 0.24 9.96
C SER A 36 8.61 0.76 9.61
N THR A 37 9.54 0.72 10.57
CA THR A 37 10.94 1.06 10.33
C THR A 37 11.58 0.07 9.36
N VAL A 38 11.35 -1.23 9.57
CA VAL A 38 11.90 -2.28 8.71
C VAL A 38 11.31 -2.21 7.30
N SER A 39 9.98 -2.11 7.18
CA SER A 39 9.33 -2.02 5.86
C SER A 39 9.75 -0.76 5.08
N SER A 40 9.80 0.41 5.73
CA SER A 40 10.24 1.65 5.09
C SER A 40 11.67 1.56 4.56
N ASN A 41 12.60 0.99 5.36
CA ASN A 41 13.99 0.85 4.95
C ASN A 41 14.15 -0.17 3.81
N ILE A 42 13.40 -1.27 3.81
CA ILE A 42 13.41 -2.23 2.70
C ILE A 42 12.93 -1.53 1.41
N ALA A 43 11.78 -0.85 1.45
CA ALA A 43 11.21 -0.18 0.29
C ALA A 43 12.15 0.92 -0.25
N MET A 44 12.71 1.74 0.63
CA MET A 44 13.65 2.80 0.25
C MET A 44 14.94 2.22 -0.32
N ALA A 45 15.50 1.18 0.28
CA ALA A 45 16.72 0.54 -0.23
C ALA A 45 16.53 -0.08 -1.63
N LEU A 46 15.36 -0.67 -1.89
CA LEU A 46 15.01 -1.19 -3.22
C LEU A 46 14.87 -0.06 -4.24
N SER A 47 14.18 1.03 -3.87
CA SER A 47 14.07 2.22 -4.72
C SER A 47 15.44 2.85 -5.02
N MET A 48 16.32 2.99 -4.02
CA MET A 48 17.68 3.50 -4.19
C MET A 48 18.57 2.62 -5.07
N LYS A 49 18.24 1.33 -5.21
CA LYS A 49 18.91 0.41 -6.16
C LYS A 49 18.36 0.51 -7.59
N GLY A 50 17.39 1.38 -7.84
CA GLY A 50 16.80 1.63 -9.16
C GLY A 50 15.56 0.79 -9.47
N TYR A 51 15.03 0.03 -8.51
CA TYR A 51 13.81 -0.75 -8.72
C TYR A 51 12.55 0.12 -8.62
N GLN A 52 11.53 -0.19 -9.43
CA GLN A 52 10.20 0.39 -9.26
C GLN A 52 9.55 -0.22 -8.03
N THR A 53 9.38 0.58 -6.97
CA THR A 53 9.00 0.06 -5.65
C THR A 53 7.72 0.72 -5.16
N GLY A 54 6.79 -0.07 -4.64
CA GLY A 54 5.64 0.38 -3.87
C GLY A 54 5.78 0.02 -2.39
N ILE A 55 5.19 0.83 -1.51
CA ILE A 55 4.95 0.48 -0.11
C ILE A 55 3.50 0.74 0.26
N MET A 56 2.88 -0.25 0.91
CA MET A 56 1.48 -0.22 1.31
C MET A 56 1.32 -0.34 2.82
N ASP A 57 0.92 0.76 3.47
CA ASP A 57 0.64 0.80 4.90
C ASP A 57 -0.84 0.55 5.20
N VAL A 58 -1.11 -0.61 5.80
CA VAL A 58 -2.44 -1.06 6.20
C VAL A 58 -2.60 -1.07 7.73
N ASP A 59 -1.63 -0.49 8.46
CA ASP A 59 -1.65 -0.39 9.92
C ASP A 59 -2.42 0.85 10.38
N ILE A 60 -3.72 0.68 10.59
CA ILE A 60 -4.61 1.78 10.99
C ILE A 60 -4.38 2.22 12.46
N THR A 61 -3.79 1.36 13.29
CA THR A 61 -3.64 1.68 14.74
C THR A 61 -2.51 2.66 15.04
N GLY A 62 -1.68 2.93 14.05
CA GLY A 62 -0.58 3.89 14.15
C GLY A 62 0.18 3.89 12.85
N PRO A 63 -0.43 4.37 11.75
CA PRO A 63 0.28 4.49 10.50
C PRO A 63 1.44 5.44 10.73
N ASN A 64 2.62 5.02 10.29
CA ASN A 64 3.86 5.77 10.48
C ASN A 64 4.61 5.96 9.17
N ILE A 65 4.20 5.25 8.12
CA ILE A 65 4.92 5.22 6.84
C ILE A 65 4.96 6.62 6.20
N PRO A 66 3.85 7.37 6.09
CA PRO A 66 3.89 8.73 5.53
C PRO A 66 4.86 9.65 6.29
N LYS A 67 4.81 9.63 7.63
CA LYS A 67 5.71 10.40 8.49
C LYS A 67 7.17 10.00 8.33
N MET A 68 7.47 8.71 8.16
CA MET A 68 8.84 8.21 7.95
C MET A 68 9.42 8.70 6.61
N PHE A 69 8.58 9.00 5.63
CA PHE A 69 8.98 9.56 4.35
C PHE A 69 8.81 11.08 4.23
N GLY A 70 8.31 11.76 5.27
CA GLY A 70 8.09 13.21 5.27
C GLY A 70 6.94 13.66 4.35
N VAL A 71 5.98 12.77 4.10
CA VAL A 71 4.83 13.01 3.22
C VAL A 71 3.49 12.98 3.98
N GLU A 72 3.51 13.13 5.30
CA GLU A 72 2.32 13.02 6.16
C GLU A 72 1.28 14.15 5.99
N TYR A 73 1.53 15.11 5.10
CA TYR A 73 0.59 16.18 4.75
C TYR A 73 0.13 16.10 3.29
N GLU A 74 0.62 15.12 2.54
CA GLU A 74 0.14 14.84 1.19
C GLU A 74 -1.30 14.33 1.23
N GLN A 75 -2.08 14.68 0.21
CA GLN A 75 -3.43 14.20 0.02
C GLN A 75 -3.45 13.25 -1.17
N LEU A 76 -4.23 12.17 -1.07
CA LEU A 76 -4.39 11.27 -2.21
C LEU A 76 -5.23 11.96 -3.28
N ASP A 77 -4.67 11.98 -4.48
CA ASP A 77 -5.38 12.41 -5.67
C ASP A 77 -6.14 11.22 -6.29
N VAL A 78 -7.24 11.52 -6.95
CA VAL A 78 -8.07 10.54 -7.65
C VAL A 78 -8.16 10.96 -9.12
N GLN A 79 -7.68 10.10 -10.01
CA GLN A 79 -7.72 10.31 -11.45
C GLN A 79 -8.28 9.08 -12.14
N ASP A 80 -9.25 9.25 -13.05
CA ASP A 80 -9.88 8.15 -13.79
C ASP A 80 -10.32 6.99 -12.88
N GLU A 81 -11.00 7.32 -11.77
CA GLU A 81 -11.45 6.36 -10.74
C GLU A 81 -10.32 5.57 -10.04
N SER A 82 -9.07 5.99 -10.22
CA SER A 82 -7.88 5.36 -9.61
C SER A 82 -7.24 6.28 -8.59
N LEU A 83 -6.76 5.69 -7.49
CA LEU A 83 -5.97 6.37 -6.47
C LEU A 83 -4.55 6.59 -6.99
N ILE A 84 -4.06 7.83 -6.92
CA ILE A 84 -2.68 8.15 -7.27
C ILE A 84 -1.82 8.02 -6.01
N PRO A 85 -0.81 7.13 -5.99
CA PRO A 85 0.06 7.00 -4.82
C PRO A 85 0.98 8.22 -4.70
N VAL A 86 1.34 8.55 -3.47
CA VAL A 86 2.30 9.61 -3.18
C VAL A 86 3.69 9.16 -3.66
N LEU A 87 4.40 10.03 -4.38
CA LEU A 87 5.71 9.72 -4.93
C LEU A 87 6.83 10.22 -4.01
N VAL A 88 7.76 9.34 -3.68
CA VAL A 88 8.97 9.64 -2.92
C VAL A 88 10.18 9.31 -3.81
N PRO A 89 11.07 10.27 -4.08
CA PRO A 89 12.28 10.01 -4.86
C PRO A 89 13.16 8.92 -4.23
N PRO A 90 13.84 8.08 -5.04
CA PRO A 90 13.92 8.17 -6.50
C PRO A 90 12.78 7.49 -7.29
N SER A 91 12.17 6.43 -6.75
CA SER A 91 11.20 5.59 -7.48
C SER A 91 10.23 4.84 -6.54
N LEU A 92 9.88 5.47 -5.41
CA LEU A 92 9.02 4.87 -4.40
C LEU A 92 7.59 5.44 -4.48
N LYS A 93 6.61 4.54 -4.57
CA LYS A 93 5.18 4.85 -4.50
C LYS A 93 4.65 4.49 -3.12
N VAL A 94 3.98 5.42 -2.45
CA VAL A 94 3.50 5.25 -1.07
C VAL A 94 1.98 5.31 -1.06
N ILE A 95 1.35 4.28 -0.50
CA ILE A 95 -0.06 4.33 -0.08
C ILE A 95 -0.14 4.04 1.42
N SER A 96 -0.99 4.79 2.11
CA SER A 96 -1.26 4.57 3.53
C SER A 96 -2.69 4.93 3.85
N MET A 97 -3.27 4.22 4.81
CA MET A 97 -4.55 4.59 5.41
C MET A 97 -4.53 5.99 6.04
N GLU A 98 -3.36 6.49 6.47
CA GLU A 98 -3.25 7.83 7.07
C GLU A 98 -3.73 8.93 6.11
N PHE A 99 -3.50 8.77 4.80
CA PHE A 99 -3.92 9.75 3.80
C PHE A 99 -5.45 9.82 3.61
N LEU A 100 -6.17 8.79 4.04
CA LEU A 100 -7.63 8.71 3.94
C LEU A 100 -8.33 9.22 5.22
N LEU A 101 -7.57 9.46 6.29
CA LEU A 101 -8.15 9.95 7.54
C LEU A 101 -8.40 11.46 7.42
N PRO A 102 -9.63 11.93 7.72
CA PRO A 102 -9.94 13.37 7.65
C PRO A 102 -9.12 14.18 8.65
N ASN A 103 -8.82 13.62 9.82
CA ASN A 103 -7.99 14.24 10.87
C ASN A 103 -7.00 13.21 11.44
N LYS A 104 -5.78 13.63 11.81
CA LYS A 104 -4.71 12.75 12.36
C LYS A 104 -5.06 12.09 13.70
N ASP A 105 -5.95 12.71 14.48
CA ASP A 105 -6.41 12.18 15.78
C ASP A 105 -7.61 11.22 15.66
N SER A 106 -8.02 10.88 14.44
CA SER A 106 -9.16 9.99 14.20
C SER A 106 -8.82 8.55 14.56
N ALA A 107 -9.11 8.15 15.80
CA ALA A 107 -9.04 6.75 16.21
C ALA A 107 -10.22 5.98 15.60
N ILE A 108 -10.00 5.34 14.44
CA ILE A 108 -11.01 4.47 13.85
C ILE A 108 -10.76 3.03 14.33
N VAL A 109 -11.77 2.41 14.95
CA VAL A 109 -11.73 1.01 15.34
C VAL A 109 -12.22 0.15 14.18
N TRP A 110 -11.30 -0.51 13.46
CA TRP A 110 -11.64 -1.37 12.32
C TRP A 110 -11.80 -2.82 12.78
N ARG A 111 -12.91 -3.45 12.38
CA ARG A 111 -13.11 -4.90 12.51
C ARG A 111 -12.36 -5.62 11.38
N GLY A 112 -11.95 -6.87 11.62
CA GLY A 112 -11.14 -7.67 10.67
C GLY A 112 -11.60 -7.66 9.20
N PRO A 113 -12.90 -7.80 8.88
CA PRO A 113 -13.38 -7.76 7.50
C PRO A 113 -13.06 -6.46 6.76
N VAL A 114 -13.06 -5.33 7.47
CA VAL A 114 -12.86 -4.02 6.87
C VAL A 114 -11.39 -3.81 6.47
N LYS A 115 -10.44 -4.44 7.18
CA LYS A 115 -9.02 -4.44 6.80
C LYS A 115 -8.78 -5.21 5.51
N GLY A 116 -9.42 -6.36 5.35
CA GLY A 116 -9.30 -7.18 4.13
C GLY A 116 -9.81 -6.44 2.89
N THR A 117 -10.94 -5.75 3.02
CA THR A 117 -11.49 -4.91 1.94
C THR A 117 -10.54 -3.77 1.59
N ALA A 118 -9.98 -3.05 2.58
CA ALA A 118 -9.07 -1.95 2.32
C ALA A 118 -7.78 -2.39 1.60
N ILE A 119 -7.19 -3.53 2.01
CA ILE A 119 -6.02 -4.10 1.33
C ILE A 119 -6.36 -4.42 -0.13
N ARG A 120 -7.51 -5.05 -0.36
CA ARG A 120 -7.96 -5.39 -1.72
C ARG A 120 -8.14 -4.13 -2.58
N GLN A 121 -8.82 -3.11 -2.07
CA GLN A 121 -9.00 -1.83 -2.74
C GLN A 121 -7.67 -1.14 -3.05
N PHE A 122 -6.71 -1.15 -2.12
CA PHE A 122 -5.38 -0.59 -2.41
C PHE A 122 -4.63 -1.33 -3.51
N ILE A 123 -4.81 -2.65 -3.64
CA ILE A 123 -4.20 -3.39 -4.74
C ILE A 123 -4.93 -3.08 -6.05
N GLU A 124 -6.25 -3.01 -6.05
CA GLU A 124 -7.07 -2.84 -7.25
C GLU A 124 -7.08 -1.41 -7.79
N ASP A 125 -7.23 -0.42 -6.91
CA ASP A 125 -7.59 0.94 -7.28
C ASP A 125 -6.40 1.89 -7.30
N VAL A 126 -5.28 1.55 -6.67
CA VAL A 126 -4.07 2.38 -6.74
C VAL A 126 -3.37 2.16 -8.07
N LYS A 127 -2.96 3.27 -8.69
CA LYS A 127 -2.21 3.30 -9.94
C LYS A 127 -0.74 2.90 -9.74
N TRP A 128 -0.53 1.65 -9.33
CA TRP A 128 0.79 1.08 -9.09
C TRP A 128 1.66 1.01 -10.36
N GLY A 129 1.05 0.80 -11.53
CA GLY A 129 1.79 0.49 -12.76
C GLY A 129 2.60 -0.79 -12.61
N ASP A 130 3.69 -0.92 -13.37
CA ASP A 130 4.62 -2.04 -13.22
C ASP A 130 5.55 -1.82 -12.02
N LEU A 131 5.56 -2.78 -11.09
CA LEU A 131 6.43 -2.78 -9.92
C LEU A 131 7.36 -3.98 -9.94
N ASP A 132 8.63 -3.73 -9.62
CA ASP A 132 9.55 -4.80 -9.27
C ASP A 132 9.24 -5.34 -7.87
N TYR A 133 8.90 -4.45 -6.94
CA TYR A 133 8.61 -4.81 -5.55
C TYR A 133 7.41 -4.02 -5.00
N LEU A 134 6.53 -4.71 -4.28
CA LEU A 134 5.56 -4.12 -3.37
C LEU A 134 5.86 -4.62 -1.94
N VAL A 135 6.09 -3.69 -1.02
CA VAL A 135 6.37 -3.94 0.40
C VAL A 135 5.15 -3.65 1.26
#